data_AF-A0A2M7WGQ8-F1
#
_entry.id   AF-A0A2M7WGQ8-F1
#
_cell.length_a   1.000
_cell.length_b   1.000
_cell.length_c   1.000
_cell.angle_alpha   90.00
_cell.angle_beta   90.00
_cell.angle_gamma   90.00
#
_symmetry.space_group_name_H-M   'P 1'
#
loop_
_entity.id
_entity.type
_entity.pdbx_description
1 polymer ?
#
loop_
_entity_poly.entity_id
_entity_poly.type
_entity_poly.pdbx_seq_one_letter_code
_entity_poly.pdbx_strand_id
1 'polypeptide(L)'
;MCFYKWLITLIIISLISVLPAQAQSDKDDSTFIPNPFLRDDIRTPPKPKPQPPKKRIKEVTKSGKTISAQPLNRAKVSFDHMKFDFGSIAAGATITHNFPINNIGPDSLYISRIRPG
;
A
#
# COMPACT_ATOMS: atom_id res chain seq x y z
N MET A 1 -7.87 -50.82 42.09
CA MET A 1 -8.01 -49.70 41.12
C MET A 1 -6.92 -48.61 41.23
N CYS A 2 -5.78 -48.85 41.91
CA CYS A 2 -4.75 -47.81 42.08
C CYS A 2 -3.53 -47.92 41.13
N PHE A 3 -3.33 -49.06 40.47
CA PHE A 3 -2.16 -49.28 39.60
C PHE A 3 -2.24 -48.55 38.26
N TYR A 4 -3.44 -48.42 37.69
CA TYR A 4 -3.63 -47.81 36.37
C TYR A 4 -3.32 -46.31 36.36
N LYS A 5 -3.61 -45.60 37.47
CA LYS A 5 -3.28 -44.17 37.59
C LYS A 5 -1.76 -43.93 37.62
N TRP A 6 -1.00 -44.82 38.25
CA TRP A 6 0.46 -44.70 38.31
C TRP A 6 1.12 -45.04 36.97
N LEU A 7 0.58 -46.03 36.25
CA LEU A 7 1.06 -46.42 34.93
C LEU A 7 0.82 -45.34 33.86
N ILE A 8 -0.32 -44.65 33.88
CA ILE A 8 -0.60 -43.53 32.96
C ILE A 8 0.38 -42.38 33.18
N THR A 9 0.70 -42.03 34.43
CA THR A 9 1.68 -40.97 34.72
C THR A 9 3.08 -41.31 34.19
N LEU A 10 3.49 -42.58 34.22
CA LEU A 10 4.80 -42.98 33.66
C LEU A 10 4.83 -42.90 32.13
N ILE A 11 3.72 -43.22 31.45
CA ILE A 11 3.62 -43.10 29.99
C ILE A 11 3.70 -41.63 29.55
N ILE A 12 3.04 -40.72 30.27
CA ILE A 12 3.06 -39.28 29.95
C ILE A 12 4.46 -38.67 30.15
N ILE A 13 5.18 -39.06 31.20
CA ILE A 13 6.55 -38.56 31.44
C ILE A 13 7.51 -39.06 30.35
N SER A 14 7.33 -40.28 29.84
CA SER A 14 8.14 -40.82 28.75
C SER A 14 7.94 -40.11 27.40
N LEU A 15 6.79 -39.45 27.17
CA LEU A 15 6.52 -38.75 25.90
C LEU A 15 7.18 -37.35 25.81
N ILE A 16 7.62 -36.77 26.93
CA ILE A 16 8.15 -35.40 26.95
C ILE A 16 9.66 -35.35 26.65
N SER A 17 10.36 -36.49 26.64
CA SER A 17 11.84 -36.54 26.60
C SER A 17 12.48 -36.51 25.21
N VAL A 18 11.73 -36.33 24.12
CA VAL A 18 12.30 -36.39 22.75
C VAL A 18 11.87 -35.18 21.91
N LEU A 19 12.34 -33.99 22.28
CA LEU A 19 12.55 -32.93 21.29
C LEU A 19 14.05 -32.85 20.99
N PRO A 20 14.51 -33.28 19.80
CA PRO A 20 15.84 -32.94 19.35
C PRO A 20 15.89 -31.42 19.11
N ALA A 21 16.76 -30.73 19.85
CA ALA A 21 17.18 -29.38 19.53
C ALA A 21 17.86 -29.41 18.14
N GLN A 22 17.13 -29.04 17.11
CA GLN A 22 17.71 -28.76 15.80
C GLN A 22 18.34 -27.38 15.86
N ALA A 23 19.61 -27.35 16.26
CA ALA A 23 20.51 -26.24 15.97
C ALA A 23 20.82 -26.26 14.46
N GLN A 24 20.30 -25.28 13.71
CA GLN A 24 20.79 -24.92 12.38
C GLN A 24 21.57 -23.62 12.59
N SER A 25 22.87 -23.67 12.85
CA SER A 25 23.97 -23.74 11.87
C SER A 25 23.86 -22.65 10.81
N ASP A 26 24.59 -21.57 11.09
CA ASP A 26 24.91 -20.47 10.19
C ASP A 26 25.37 -20.96 8.82
N LYS A 27 24.79 -20.37 7.78
CA LYS A 27 25.47 -20.05 6.53
C LYS A 27 25.00 -18.69 6.07
N ASP A 28 25.75 -17.68 6.50
CA ASP A 28 25.83 -16.39 5.81
C ASP A 28 26.42 -16.64 4.41
N ASP A 29 25.56 -16.92 3.43
CA ASP A 29 25.90 -16.77 2.02
C ASP A 29 25.26 -15.48 1.52
N SER A 30 25.94 -14.38 1.83
CA SER A 30 25.67 -13.08 1.21
C SER A 30 26.24 -13.10 -0.21
N THR A 31 25.54 -13.80 -1.11
CA THR A 31 25.72 -13.60 -2.54
C THR A 31 25.17 -12.21 -2.87
N PHE A 32 26.06 -11.21 -2.84
CA PHE A 32 25.81 -9.87 -3.35
C PHE A 32 25.61 -9.98 -4.87
N ILE A 33 24.36 -10.15 -5.30
CA ILE A 33 23.98 -9.92 -6.69
C ILE A 33 23.80 -8.40 -6.83
N PRO A 34 24.69 -7.67 -7.52
CA PRO A 34 24.42 -6.28 -7.83
C PRO A 34 23.17 -6.24 -8.70
N ASN A 35 22.16 -5.52 -8.24
CA ASN A 35 20.92 -5.31 -8.98
C ASN A 35 21.26 -4.63 -10.32
N PRO A 36 21.09 -5.26 -11.49
CA PRO A 36 21.48 -4.68 -12.78
C PRO A 36 20.53 -3.59 -13.27
N PHE A 37 19.60 -3.13 -12.42
CA PHE A 37 18.55 -2.16 -12.75
C PHE A 37 18.71 -0.78 -12.11
N LEU A 38 19.84 -0.52 -11.42
CA LEU A 38 20.20 0.87 -11.13
C LEU A 38 20.77 1.51 -12.41
N ARG A 39 19.87 1.81 -13.36
CA ARG A 39 20.18 2.71 -14.47
C ARG A 39 20.14 4.13 -13.92
N ASP A 40 21.29 4.78 -13.91
CA ASP A 40 21.46 6.23 -13.74
C ASP A 40 20.87 6.99 -14.94
N ASP A 41 19.58 6.81 -15.22
CA ASP A 41 18.86 7.63 -16.16
C ASP A 41 18.21 8.77 -15.38
N ILE A 42 19.01 9.78 -15.06
CA ILE A 42 18.51 11.14 -14.82
C ILE A 42 17.85 11.58 -16.13
N ARG A 43 16.58 11.19 -16.32
CA ARG A 43 15.74 11.78 -17.35
C ARG A 43 15.47 13.21 -16.93
N THR A 44 16.23 14.13 -17.51
CA THR A 44 15.83 15.53 -17.62
C THR A 44 14.33 15.58 -17.95
N PRO A 45 13.50 16.31 -17.19
CA PRO A 45 12.08 16.38 -17.46
C PRO A 45 11.87 16.82 -18.92
N PRO A 46 10.98 16.14 -19.67
CA PRO A 46 10.74 16.49 -21.06
C PRO A 46 10.28 17.95 -21.14
N LYS A 47 11.04 18.74 -21.91
CA LYS A 47 10.70 20.12 -22.26
C LYS A 47 9.25 20.15 -22.77
N PRO A 48 8.35 20.97 -22.19
CA PRO A 48 6.95 21.01 -22.58
C PRO A 48 6.82 21.32 -24.08
N LYS A 49 6.16 20.44 -24.84
CA LYS A 49 5.84 20.66 -26.26
C LYS A 49 4.95 21.91 -26.40
N PRO A 50 5.16 22.76 -27.42
CA PRO A 50 4.30 23.91 -27.69
C PRO A 50 2.86 23.46 -27.93
N GLN A 51 1.94 23.89 -27.07
CA GLN A 51 0.50 23.68 -27.28
C GLN A 51 0.00 24.60 -28.41
N PRO A 52 -0.92 24.12 -29.26
CA PRO A 52 -1.41 24.87 -30.41
C PRO A 52 -2.13 26.16 -30.00
N PRO A 53 -2.06 27.22 -30.83
CA PRO A 53 -2.54 28.55 -30.48
C PRO A 53 -4.04 28.55 -30.20
N LYS A 54 -4.39 28.73 -28.91
CA LYS A 54 -5.75 28.92 -28.46
C LYS A 54 -6.30 30.21 -29.09
N LYS A 55 -7.30 30.06 -29.94
CA LYS A 55 -8.04 31.12 -30.65
C LYS A 55 -8.34 32.28 -29.68
N ARG A 56 -7.77 33.45 -29.99
CA ARG A 56 -7.90 34.70 -29.23
C ARG A 56 -9.35 35.18 -29.29
N ILE A 57 -10.14 34.87 -28.27
CA ILE A 57 -11.39 35.60 -28.01
C ILE A 57 -10.97 36.98 -27.52
N LYS A 58 -11.28 38.01 -28.30
CA LYS A 58 -11.14 39.42 -27.90
C LYS A 58 -12.30 39.72 -26.96
N GLU A 59 -12.04 39.73 -25.66
CA GLU A 59 -12.98 40.31 -24.69
C GLU A 59 -12.62 41.78 -24.44
N VAL A 60 -13.64 42.59 -24.68
CA VAL A 60 -13.66 44.03 -24.59
C VAL A 60 -13.67 44.45 -23.12
N THR A 61 -12.88 45.48 -22.83
CA THR A 61 -12.80 46.25 -21.58
C THR A 61 -14.14 46.54 -20.91
N LYS A 62 -14.25 46.24 -19.60
CA LYS A 62 -14.78 47.20 -18.63
C LYS A 62 -14.32 46.89 -17.20
N SER A 63 -13.73 47.89 -16.57
CA SER A 63 -13.37 47.96 -15.16
C SER A 63 -14.55 47.57 -14.27
N GLY A 64 -14.40 46.45 -13.56
CA GLY A 64 -15.36 45.91 -12.60
C GLY A 64 -14.72 44.72 -11.90
N LYS A 65 -14.28 44.92 -10.66
CA LYS A 65 -13.62 43.92 -9.81
C LYS A 65 -14.59 42.78 -9.49
N THR A 66 -14.68 41.78 -10.37
CA THR A 66 -15.31 40.50 -10.08
C THR A 66 -14.20 39.55 -9.62
N ILE A 67 -13.96 39.48 -8.31
CA ILE A 67 -13.15 38.41 -7.74
C ILE A 67 -13.99 37.14 -7.90
N SER A 68 -13.70 36.35 -8.94
CA SER A 68 -14.20 34.98 -9.02
C SER A 68 -13.61 34.22 -7.85
N ALA A 69 -14.41 33.96 -6.82
CA ALA A 69 -14.02 33.07 -5.73
C ALA A 69 -13.86 31.66 -6.32
N GLN A 70 -12.66 31.33 -6.78
CA GLN A 70 -12.32 29.95 -7.05
C GLN A 70 -12.31 29.22 -5.71
N PRO A 71 -12.94 28.05 -5.59
CA PRO A 71 -12.85 27.27 -4.37
C PRO A 71 -11.37 27.01 -4.09
N LEU A 72 -10.87 27.55 -2.98
CA LEU A 72 -9.46 27.48 -2.54
C LEU A 72 -8.99 26.06 -2.18
N ASN A 73 -9.79 25.03 -2.45
CA ASN A 73 -9.43 23.65 -2.15
C ASN A 73 -8.84 22.97 -3.38
N ARG A 74 -7.51 22.91 -3.43
CA ARG A 74 -6.73 22.19 -4.44
C ARG A 74 -6.22 20.85 -3.90
N ALA A 75 -6.74 20.34 -2.78
CA ALA A 75 -6.45 18.99 -2.32
C ALA A 75 -6.85 17.99 -3.42
N LYS A 76 -5.97 17.03 -3.68
CA LYS A 76 -6.16 16.03 -4.74
C LYS A 76 -5.76 14.68 -4.21
N VAL A 77 -6.65 13.72 -4.33
CA VAL A 77 -6.41 12.34 -3.93
C VAL A 77 -5.95 11.51 -5.12
N SER A 78 -5.01 10.61 -4.90
CA SER A 78 -4.57 9.61 -5.86
C SER A 78 -4.59 8.22 -5.21
N PHE A 79 -4.95 7.22 -6.02
CA PHE A 79 -5.01 5.82 -5.65
C PHE A 79 -4.17 5.02 -6.63
N ASP A 80 -3.39 4.08 -6.12
CA ASP A 80 -2.55 3.21 -6.96
C ASP A 80 -3.42 2.24 -7.77
N HIS A 81 -4.46 1.71 -7.14
CA HIS A 81 -5.40 0.78 -7.74
C HIS A 81 -6.84 1.18 -7.39
N MET A 82 -7.73 1.09 -8.39
CA MET A 82 -9.16 1.37 -8.23
C MET A 82 -10.03 0.11 -8.29
N LYS A 83 -9.43 -1.05 -8.59
CA LYS A 83 -10.11 -2.33 -8.73
C LYS A 83 -9.31 -3.39 -7.99
N PHE A 84 -10.02 -4.23 -7.26
CA PHE A 84 -9.44 -5.25 -6.42
C PHE A 84 -10.24 -6.54 -6.63
N ASP A 85 -9.52 -7.63 -6.88
CA ASP A 85 -10.09 -8.96 -6.97
C ASP A 85 -9.69 -9.74 -5.73
N PHE A 86 -10.69 -10.19 -4.98
CA PHE A 86 -10.50 -11.00 -3.78
C PHE A 86 -10.51 -12.50 -4.07
N GLY A 87 -10.78 -12.90 -5.33
CA GLY A 87 -10.77 -14.27 -5.78
C GLY A 87 -11.88 -15.13 -5.17
N SER A 88 -11.60 -16.42 -5.00
CA SER A 88 -12.51 -17.37 -4.37
C SER A 88 -12.31 -17.39 -2.86
N ILE A 89 -13.36 -17.06 -2.12
CA ILE A 89 -13.32 -16.89 -0.67
C ILE A 89 -14.21 -17.93 -0.01
N ALA A 90 -13.72 -18.57 1.06
CA ALA A 90 -14.50 -19.56 1.80
C ALA A 90 -15.66 -18.90 2.55
N ALA A 91 -16.76 -19.63 2.72
CA ALA A 91 -17.91 -19.15 3.47
C ALA A 91 -17.51 -18.81 4.92
N GLY A 92 -17.81 -17.59 5.36
CA GLY A 92 -17.46 -17.10 6.69
C GLY A 92 -16.03 -16.58 6.86
N ALA A 93 -15.22 -16.54 5.79
CA ALA A 93 -13.89 -15.94 5.85
C ALA A 93 -13.96 -14.40 5.87
N THR A 94 -13.12 -13.79 6.70
CA THR A 94 -12.94 -12.33 6.77
C THR A 94 -11.69 -11.93 6.00
N ILE A 95 -11.80 -10.91 5.16
CA ILE A 95 -10.68 -10.36 4.39
C ILE A 95 -10.40 -8.95 4.87
N THR A 96 -9.13 -8.66 5.10
CA THR A 96 -8.64 -7.33 5.41
C THR A 96 -7.76 -6.86 4.27
N HIS A 97 -8.08 -5.69 3.72
CA HIS A 97 -7.30 -5.07 2.65
C HIS A 97 -7.03 -3.61 2.99
N ASN A 98 -5.79 -3.18 2.73
CA ASN A 98 -5.34 -1.83 3.01
C ASN A 98 -5.35 -1.02 1.73
N PHE A 99 -6.05 0.11 1.74
CA PHE A 99 -6.10 1.04 0.62
C PHE A 99 -5.15 2.21 0.90
N PRO A 100 -3.96 2.27 0.29
CA PRO A 100 -3.09 3.43 0.42
C PRO A 100 -3.74 4.63 -0.29
N ILE A 101 -3.76 5.78 0.40
CA ILE A 101 -4.34 7.02 -0.10
C ILE A 101 -3.25 8.08 -0.09
N ASN A 102 -2.96 8.66 -1.26
CA ASN A 102 -1.96 9.70 -1.39
C ASN A 102 -2.62 11.06 -1.68
N ASN A 103 -2.27 12.07 -0.87
CA ASN A 103 -2.60 13.46 -1.19
C ASN A 103 -1.51 14.03 -2.11
N ILE A 104 -1.84 14.20 -3.38
CA ILE A 104 -0.97 14.80 -4.41
C ILE A 104 -1.25 16.30 -4.59
N GLY A 105 -2.19 16.86 -3.83
CA GLY A 105 -2.53 18.28 -3.84
C GLY A 105 -1.66 19.09 -2.88
N PRO A 106 -1.52 20.41 -3.11
CA PRO A 106 -0.76 21.30 -2.22
C PRO A 106 -1.47 21.61 -0.90
N ASP A 107 -2.77 21.34 -0.81
CA ASP A 107 -3.58 21.65 0.37
C ASP A 107 -3.91 20.37 1.15
N SER A 108 -4.22 20.50 2.44
CA SER A 108 -4.51 19.35 3.32
C SER A 108 -5.77 18.59 2.90
N LEU A 109 -5.69 17.25 2.85
CA LEU A 109 -6.80 16.38 2.53
C LEU A 109 -7.49 15.89 3.81
N TYR A 110 -8.79 16.18 3.94
CA TYR A 110 -9.64 15.64 5.00
C TYR A 110 -10.63 14.62 4.43
N ILE A 111 -10.56 13.39 4.93
CA ILE A 111 -11.44 12.28 4.52
C ILE A 111 -12.60 12.20 5.52
N SER A 112 -13.83 12.46 5.06
CA SER A 112 -15.00 12.53 5.93
C SER A 112 -15.86 11.27 5.94
N ARG A 113 -15.85 10.48 4.86
CA ARG A 113 -16.66 9.27 4.74
C ARG A 113 -16.03 8.27 3.77
N ILE A 114 -16.07 7.00 4.15
CA ILE A 114 -15.73 5.87 3.28
C ILE A 114 -17.01 5.04 3.11
N ARG A 115 -17.31 4.61 1.89
CA ARG A 115 -18.47 3.75 1.59
C ARG A 115 -17.96 2.45 0.96
N PRO A 116 -18.46 1.28 1.40
CA PRO A 116 -18.30 0.06 0.62
C PRO A 116 -19.11 0.23 -0.68
N GLY A 117 -18.46 -0.01 -1.81
CA GLY A 117 -19.04 0.10 -3.16
C GLY A 117 -19.43 -1.25 -3.74
#